data_AF-A0A818U5W5-F1
#
_entry.id   AF-A0A818U5W5-F1
#
_cell.length_a   1.000
_cell.length_b   1.000
_cell.length_c   1.000
_cell.angle_alpha   90.00
_cell.angle_beta   90.00
_cell.angle_gamma   90.00
#
_symmetry.space_group_name_H-M   'P 1'
#
loop_
_entity.id
_entity.type
_entity.pdbx_description
1 polymer ?
#
loop_
_entity_poly.entity_id
_entity_poly.type
_entity_poly.pdbx_seq_one_letter_code
_entity_poly.pdbx_strand_id
1 'polypeptide(L)'
;MNQSPWFSEKNAVAGLLAGFFGGLALGWLFSSSLFVNNSVKVVSNAFDSGKDDPEDDLSFEPGCSDTEGEYKMVLVVRNDLKMGKGKVAAQCSHATLGCFQKACEQTPDAVDTWFSGGQAKVVCKCESADDLEELRRQAKRKGLTTCLIRDAGRTQIEPGSKTVLGIGPASSKSINEITRHLKLY
;
A
#
# COMPACT_ATOMS: atom_id res chain seq x y z
N MET A 1 35.52 60.83 28.01
CA MET A 1 34.04 60.94 27.96
C MET A 1 33.66 60.79 26.49
N ASN A 2 32.90 59.82 26.00
CA ASN A 2 31.93 58.93 26.61
C ASN A 2 31.85 57.63 25.78
N GLN A 3 31.40 56.56 26.41
CA GLN A 3 31.36 55.18 25.90
C GLN A 3 30.38 54.95 24.73
N SER A 4 30.65 53.84 24.02
CA SER A 4 29.81 52.93 23.20
C SER A 4 28.28 53.00 23.45
N PRO A 5 27.36 52.54 22.57
CA PRO A 5 27.37 51.13 22.15
C PRO A 5 26.64 50.72 20.83
N TRP A 6 26.78 49.43 20.47
CA TRP A 6 25.96 48.64 19.52
C TRP A 6 26.05 49.02 18.03
N PHE A 7 26.79 48.36 17.13
CA PHE A 7 27.26 46.98 17.03
C PHE A 7 26.18 45.89 17.16
N SER A 8 24.98 46.08 16.56
CA SER A 8 23.99 44.97 16.47
C SER A 8 22.91 45.17 15.42
N GLU A 9 23.29 45.38 14.16
CA GLU A 9 22.30 45.28 13.07
C GLU A 9 22.86 44.54 11.87
N LYS A 10 24.11 44.79 11.49
CA LYS A 10 24.71 44.18 10.29
C LYS A 10 25.04 42.68 10.44
N ASN A 11 25.26 42.19 11.66
CA ASN A 11 25.54 40.78 11.92
C ASN A 11 24.26 39.95 12.19
N ALA A 12 23.15 40.60 12.56
CA ALA A 12 21.88 39.92 12.83
C ALA A 12 21.20 39.43 11.53
N VAL A 13 21.27 40.22 10.45
CA VAL A 13 20.76 39.82 9.12
C VAL A 13 21.61 38.74 8.46
N ALA A 14 22.91 38.68 8.73
CA ALA A 14 23.79 37.62 8.22
C ALA A 14 23.54 36.26 8.91
N GLY A 15 23.18 36.25 10.20
CA GLY A 15 22.84 35.04 10.93
C GLY A 15 21.49 34.41 10.52
N LEU A 16 20.53 35.23 10.10
CA LEU A 16 19.15 34.76 9.80
C LEU A 16 19.05 34.02 8.46
N LEU A 17 19.89 34.35 7.47
CA LEU A 17 19.95 33.63 6.18
C LEU A 17 20.77 32.33 6.27
N ALA A 18 21.81 32.28 7.11
CA ALA A 18 22.59 31.05 7.32
C ALA A 18 21.80 29.96 8.10
N GLY A 19 20.90 30.37 9.00
CA GLY A 19 20.05 29.44 9.75
C GLY A 19 18.98 28.74 8.91
N PHE A 20 18.44 29.40 7.87
CA PHE A 20 17.35 28.84 7.08
C PHE A 20 17.81 27.78 6.06
N PHE A 21 19.00 27.95 5.46
CA PHE A 21 19.55 26.95 4.53
C PHE A 21 20.24 25.78 5.24
N GLY A 22 20.88 26.00 6.38
CA GLY A 22 21.48 24.93 7.19
C GLY A 22 20.44 24.00 7.81
N GLY A 23 19.32 24.56 8.31
CA GLY A 23 18.22 23.78 8.88
C GLY A 23 17.45 22.96 7.85
N LEU A 24 17.26 23.48 6.63
CA LEU A 24 16.60 22.75 5.53
C LEU A 24 17.45 21.59 5.01
N ALA A 25 18.79 21.71 4.95
CA ALA A 25 19.67 20.62 4.52
C ALA A 25 19.76 19.49 5.56
N LEU A 26 19.86 19.82 6.85
CA LEU A 26 19.82 18.81 7.93
C LEU A 26 18.43 18.18 8.06
N GLY A 27 17.35 18.95 7.88
CA GLY A 27 15.99 18.42 7.83
C GLY A 27 15.72 17.51 6.62
N TRP A 28 16.25 17.86 5.44
CA TRP A 28 16.19 17.00 4.26
C TRP A 28 17.02 15.73 4.44
N LEU A 29 18.21 15.81 5.02
CA LEU A 29 19.04 14.62 5.25
C LEU A 29 18.49 13.71 6.36
N PHE A 30 17.84 14.26 7.40
CA PHE A 30 17.25 13.47 8.47
C PHE A 30 15.89 12.85 8.09
N SER A 31 15.07 13.57 7.32
CA SER A 31 13.75 13.08 6.87
C SER A 31 13.86 12.07 5.71
N SER A 32 14.77 12.30 4.76
CA SER A 32 14.92 11.43 3.57
C SER A 32 15.60 10.11 3.91
N SER A 33 16.57 10.10 4.84
CA SER A 33 17.39 8.93 5.13
C SER A 33 16.67 7.89 6.01
N LEU A 34 15.68 8.29 6.81
CA LEU A 34 14.95 7.34 7.66
C LEU A 34 13.69 6.78 6.98
N PHE A 35 13.04 7.55 6.10
CA PHE A 35 11.78 7.13 5.47
C PHE A 35 11.98 6.39 4.13
N VAL A 36 12.99 6.76 3.32
CA VAL A 36 13.23 6.13 2.00
C VAL A 36 14.03 4.83 2.12
N ASN A 37 14.88 4.70 3.14
CA ASN A 37 15.81 3.58 3.23
C ASN A 37 15.16 2.23 3.56
N ASN A 38 14.04 2.20 4.29
CA ASN A 38 13.41 0.93 4.67
C ASN A 38 12.57 0.34 3.53
N SER A 39 11.74 1.15 2.88
CA SER A 39 10.87 0.71 1.77
C SER A 39 11.69 0.24 0.57
N VAL A 40 12.80 0.91 0.23
CA VAL A 40 13.69 0.49 -0.86
C VAL A 40 14.37 -0.85 -0.56
N LYS A 41 14.78 -1.10 0.69
CA LYS A 41 15.39 -2.38 1.09
C LYS A 41 14.41 -3.54 1.04
N VAL A 42 13.16 -3.33 1.45
CA VAL A 42 12.11 -4.36 1.37
C VAL A 42 11.81 -4.68 -0.10
N VAL A 43 11.63 -3.66 -0.96
CA VAL A 43 11.41 -3.91 -2.40
C VAL A 43 12.61 -4.57 -3.07
N SER A 44 13.85 -4.18 -2.74
CA SER A 44 15.04 -4.79 -3.33
C SER A 44 15.20 -6.25 -2.90
N ASN A 45 15.00 -6.56 -1.61
CA ASN A 45 15.08 -7.93 -1.11
C ASN A 45 13.98 -8.82 -1.70
N ALA A 46 12.77 -8.27 -1.86
CA ALA A 46 11.63 -8.97 -2.43
C ALA A 46 11.77 -9.28 -3.94
N PHE A 47 12.61 -8.52 -4.66
CA PHE A 47 12.85 -8.72 -6.10
C PHE A 47 14.07 -9.61 -6.39
N ASP A 48 15.05 -9.66 -5.48
CA ASP A 48 16.30 -10.43 -5.65
C ASP A 48 16.13 -11.94 -5.38
N SER A 49 15.03 -12.36 -4.75
CA SER A 49 14.74 -13.78 -4.45
C SER A 49 14.27 -14.61 -5.66
N GLY A 50 14.39 -14.10 -6.89
CA GLY A 50 13.81 -14.67 -8.11
C GLY A 50 14.79 -15.46 -9.01
N LYS A 51 15.73 -16.23 -8.45
CA LYS A 51 16.59 -17.12 -9.25
C LYS A 51 16.48 -18.58 -8.82
N ASP A 52 16.07 -19.37 -9.82
CA ASP A 52 16.18 -20.82 -9.95
C ASP A 52 15.18 -21.66 -9.15
N ASP A 53 13.97 -21.85 -9.70
CA ASP A 53 13.13 -23.02 -9.41
C ASP A 53 12.70 -23.72 -10.71
N PRO A 54 12.69 -25.07 -10.74
CA PRO A 54 12.34 -25.87 -11.91
C PRO A 54 10.85 -25.75 -12.26
N GLU A 55 10.53 -25.85 -13.55
CA GLU A 55 9.15 -25.86 -14.06
C GLU A 55 8.39 -27.07 -13.50
N ASP A 56 7.55 -26.84 -12.48
CA ASP A 56 6.56 -27.80 -12.02
C ASP A 56 5.19 -27.42 -12.59
N ASP A 57 4.54 -28.38 -13.24
CA ASP A 57 3.25 -28.25 -13.94
C ASP A 57 2.12 -28.04 -12.92
N LEU A 58 1.95 -26.78 -12.50
CA LEU A 58 0.97 -26.35 -11.52
C LEU A 58 -0.42 -26.26 -12.15
N SER A 59 -1.15 -27.37 -12.06
CA SER A 59 -2.61 -27.37 -12.15
C SER A 59 -3.19 -26.46 -11.06
N PHE A 60 -3.75 -25.31 -11.48
CA PHE A 60 -4.47 -24.39 -10.62
C PHE A 60 -5.84 -24.97 -10.28
N GLU A 61 -5.90 -25.76 -9.20
CA GLU A 61 -7.17 -26.10 -8.56
C GLU A 61 -7.61 -24.93 -7.67
N PRO A 62 -8.77 -24.28 -7.92
CA PRO A 62 -9.27 -23.20 -7.08
C PRO A 62 -9.89 -23.80 -5.80
N GLY A 63 -9.05 -24.34 -4.94
CA GLY A 63 -9.40 -24.79 -3.60
C GLY A 63 -8.92 -23.77 -2.57
N CYS A 64 -9.84 -23.08 -1.90
CA CYS A 64 -9.52 -22.26 -0.73
C CYS A 64 -9.19 -23.20 0.44
N SER A 65 -7.99 -23.77 0.44
CA SER A 65 -7.49 -24.53 1.59
C SER A 65 -7.06 -23.50 2.64
N ASP A 66 -7.78 -23.47 3.77
CA ASP A 66 -7.39 -22.69 4.95
C ASP A 66 -6.15 -23.37 5.60
N THR A 67 -5.00 -23.37 4.92
CA THR A 67 -3.75 -23.91 5.45
C THR A 67 -3.14 -22.93 6.45
N GLU A 68 -2.69 -23.45 7.59
CA GLU A 68 -1.96 -22.65 8.58
C GLU A 68 -0.64 -22.17 7.96
N GLY A 69 -0.50 -20.87 7.76
CA GLY A 69 0.71 -20.24 7.21
C GLY A 69 0.57 -19.64 5.82
N GLU A 70 -0.54 -19.84 5.09
CA GLU A 70 -0.74 -19.20 3.79
C GLU A 70 -1.06 -17.70 3.95
N TYR A 71 -0.40 -16.86 3.16
CA TYR A 71 -0.66 -15.42 3.08
C TYR A 71 -1.20 -15.05 1.70
N LYS A 72 -2.15 -14.13 1.66
CA LYS A 72 -2.72 -13.63 0.41
C LYS A 72 -3.11 -12.17 0.49
N MET A 73 -3.43 -11.61 -0.66
CA MET A 73 -4.12 -10.33 -0.80
C MET A 73 -5.47 -10.57 -1.49
N VAL A 74 -6.54 -9.93 -1.01
CA VAL A 74 -7.85 -9.95 -1.67
C VAL A 74 -8.16 -8.58 -2.25
N LEU A 75 -8.58 -8.58 -3.51
CA LEU A 75 -8.97 -7.41 -4.28
C LEU A 75 -10.48 -7.48 -4.53
N VAL A 76 -11.26 -6.63 -3.85
CA VAL A 76 -12.72 -6.59 -3.97
C VAL A 76 -13.10 -5.51 -4.98
N VAL A 77 -13.69 -5.92 -6.09
CA VAL A 77 -14.08 -5.06 -7.21
C VAL A 77 -15.57 -4.76 -7.15
N ARG A 78 -15.94 -3.49 -7.35
CA ARG A 78 -17.34 -3.10 -7.55
C ARG A 78 -17.86 -3.52 -8.92
N ASN A 79 -18.74 -4.50 -8.93
CA ASN A 79 -19.34 -5.08 -10.13
C ASN A 79 -20.53 -4.26 -10.68
N ASP A 80 -21.13 -3.41 -9.84
CA ASP A 80 -22.21 -2.49 -10.22
C ASP A 80 -21.73 -1.41 -11.19
N LEU A 81 -20.44 -1.05 -11.15
CA LEU A 81 -19.82 -0.07 -12.05
C LEU A 81 -19.60 -0.59 -13.49
N LYS A 82 -19.82 -1.88 -13.76
CA LYS A 82 -19.66 -2.51 -15.09
C LYS A 82 -18.35 -2.13 -15.80
N MET A 83 -17.26 -2.08 -15.03
CA MET A 83 -15.93 -1.75 -15.57
C MET A 83 -15.47 -2.81 -16.58
N GLY A 84 -14.91 -2.37 -17.71
CA GLY A 84 -14.27 -3.27 -18.67
C GLY A 84 -13.05 -3.97 -18.07
N LYS A 85 -12.71 -5.16 -18.60
CA LYS A 85 -11.62 -6.02 -18.09
C LYS A 85 -10.29 -5.29 -17.90
N GLY A 86 -9.89 -4.47 -18.88
CA GLY A 86 -8.64 -3.70 -18.80
C GLY A 86 -8.65 -2.65 -17.68
N LYS A 87 -9.79 -2.01 -17.43
CA LYS A 87 -9.94 -1.06 -16.33
C LYS A 87 -9.88 -1.78 -14.98
N VAL A 88 -10.55 -2.94 -14.86
CA VAL A 88 -10.50 -3.75 -13.64
C VAL A 88 -9.07 -4.17 -13.32
N ALA A 89 -8.33 -4.67 -14.32
CA ALA A 89 -6.93 -5.04 -14.16
C ALA A 89 -6.08 -3.86 -13.65
N ALA A 90 -6.19 -2.68 -14.28
CA ALA A 90 -5.46 -1.49 -13.86
C ALA A 90 -5.80 -1.07 -12.41
N GLN A 91 -7.08 -1.08 -12.05
CA GLN A 91 -7.54 -0.70 -10.70
C GLN A 91 -7.08 -1.72 -9.64
N CYS A 92 -7.08 -3.01 -9.97
CA CYS A 92 -6.54 -4.08 -9.13
C CYS A 92 -5.03 -3.92 -8.92
N SER A 93 -4.28 -3.56 -9.96
CA SER A 93 -2.84 -3.25 -9.86
C SER A 93 -2.58 -2.05 -8.96
N HIS A 94 -3.36 -0.98 -9.07
CA HIS A 94 -3.26 0.18 -8.17
C HIS A 94 -3.58 -0.18 -6.72
N ALA A 95 -4.63 -0.97 -6.48
CA ALA A 95 -4.99 -1.45 -5.15
C ALA A 95 -3.86 -2.29 -4.54
N THR A 96 -3.29 -3.21 -5.33
CA THR A 96 -2.18 -4.07 -4.93
C THR A 96 -0.96 -3.26 -4.52
N LEU A 97 -0.52 -2.32 -5.37
CA LEU A 97 0.65 -1.50 -5.09
C LEU A 97 0.45 -0.64 -3.82
N GLY A 98 -0.74 -0.04 -3.68
CA GLY A 98 -1.05 0.77 -2.51
C GLY A 98 -1.19 -0.04 -1.21
N CYS A 99 -1.62 -1.31 -1.29
CA CYS A 99 -1.59 -2.23 -0.16
C CYS A 99 -0.16 -2.62 0.20
N PHE A 100 0.63 -3.03 -0.80
CA PHE A 100 2.03 -3.42 -0.62
C PHE A 100 2.85 -2.30 0.04
N GLN A 101 2.80 -1.07 -0.48
CA GLN A 101 3.53 0.06 0.09
C GLN A 101 3.20 0.29 1.57
N LYS A 102 1.92 0.23 1.93
CA LYS A 102 1.49 0.36 3.33
C LYS A 102 1.93 -0.83 4.17
N ALA A 103 1.88 -2.04 3.64
CA ALA A 103 2.25 -3.24 4.35
C ALA A 103 3.76 -3.32 4.61
N CYS A 104 4.61 -2.79 3.72
CA CYS A 104 6.05 -2.66 3.99
C CYS A 104 6.35 -1.82 5.24
N GLU A 105 5.50 -0.84 5.53
CA GLU A 105 5.63 0.01 6.72
C GLU A 105 4.92 -0.59 7.95
N GLN A 106 3.75 -1.21 7.75
CA GLN A 106 2.88 -1.65 8.85
C GLN A 106 3.17 -3.08 9.33
N THR A 107 3.50 -3.99 8.40
CA THR A 107 3.60 -5.43 8.61
C THR A 107 4.64 -6.06 7.67
N PRO A 108 5.94 -5.70 7.78
CA PRO A 108 6.98 -6.19 6.88
C PRO A 108 7.10 -7.72 6.87
N ASP A 109 6.99 -8.39 8.03
CA ASP A 109 7.05 -9.86 8.10
C ASP A 109 5.93 -10.56 7.29
N ALA A 110 4.75 -9.93 7.23
CA ALA A 110 3.63 -10.42 6.43
C ALA A 110 3.88 -10.25 4.93
N VAL A 111 4.61 -9.19 4.55
CA VAL A 111 5.07 -8.98 3.17
C VAL A 111 6.07 -10.06 2.80
N ASP A 112 7.09 -10.29 3.61
CA ASP A 112 8.12 -11.30 3.34
C ASP A 112 7.50 -12.69 3.18
N THR A 113 6.62 -13.09 4.10
CA THR A 113 5.91 -14.38 4.03
C THR A 113 5.04 -14.48 2.76
N TRP A 114 4.34 -13.39 2.40
CA TRP A 114 3.53 -13.36 1.19
C TRP A 114 4.39 -13.46 -0.08
N PHE A 115 5.57 -12.82 -0.11
CA PHE A 115 6.52 -12.94 -1.22
C PHE A 115 7.05 -14.36 -1.37
N SER A 116 7.53 -14.95 -0.27
CA SER A 116 7.99 -16.34 -0.26
C SER A 116 6.87 -17.33 -0.62
N GLY A 117 5.62 -16.98 -0.33
CA GLY A 117 4.42 -17.76 -0.68
C GLY A 117 3.87 -17.50 -2.09
N GLY A 118 4.66 -16.95 -3.02
CA GLY A 118 4.22 -16.75 -4.41
C GLY A 118 3.22 -15.61 -4.59
N GLN A 119 3.14 -14.70 -3.62
CA GLN A 119 2.45 -13.41 -3.72
C GLN A 119 0.99 -13.51 -4.21
N ALA A 120 0.25 -14.48 -3.67
CA ALA A 120 -1.12 -14.81 -4.06
C ALA A 120 -2.07 -13.60 -3.98
N LYS A 121 -2.87 -13.39 -5.05
CA LYS A 121 -3.87 -12.32 -5.18
C LYS A 121 -5.19 -12.94 -5.63
N VAL A 122 -6.25 -12.75 -4.86
CA VAL A 122 -7.59 -13.27 -5.18
C VAL A 122 -8.52 -12.11 -5.47
N VAL A 123 -9.22 -12.16 -6.61
CA VAL A 123 -10.14 -11.09 -7.02
C VAL A 123 -11.58 -11.53 -6.77
N CYS A 124 -12.28 -10.77 -5.93
CA CYS A 124 -13.68 -10.97 -5.58
C CYS A 124 -14.53 -9.78 -6.03
N LYS A 125 -15.86 -9.92 -5.97
CA LYS A 125 -16.81 -8.85 -6.28
C LYS A 125 -17.74 -8.48 -5.15
N CYS A 126 -18.12 -7.20 -5.12
CA CYS A 126 -19.26 -6.67 -4.37
C CYS A 126 -20.17 -5.87 -5.31
N GLU A 127 -21.39 -5.57 -4.86
CA GLU A 127 -22.43 -4.96 -5.69
C GLU A 127 -22.73 -3.49 -5.30
N SER A 128 -22.01 -2.91 -4.34
CA SER A 128 -22.22 -1.51 -3.96
C SER A 128 -20.98 -0.83 -3.34
N ALA A 129 -21.01 0.50 -3.31
CA ALA A 129 -20.01 1.33 -2.62
C ALA A 129 -20.04 1.15 -1.09
N ASP A 130 -21.21 0.87 -0.54
CA ASP A 130 -21.41 0.70 0.90
C ASP A 130 -20.87 -0.64 1.37
N ASP A 131 -21.10 -1.73 0.61
CA ASP A 131 -20.47 -3.03 0.87
C ASP A 131 -18.95 -2.91 0.90
N LEU A 132 -18.39 -2.19 -0.08
CA LEU A 132 -16.95 -1.96 -0.18
C LEU A 132 -16.42 -1.20 1.04
N GLU A 133 -17.15 -0.20 1.52
CA GLU A 133 -16.78 0.59 2.70
C GLU A 133 -16.90 -0.22 4.00
N GLU A 134 -17.94 -1.05 4.11
CA GLU A 134 -18.15 -1.92 5.26
C GLU A 134 -17.04 -2.98 5.36
N LEU A 135 -16.67 -3.62 4.25
CA LEU A 135 -15.52 -4.54 4.19
C LEU A 135 -14.23 -3.83 4.62
N ARG A 136 -14.00 -2.59 4.15
CA ARG A 136 -12.84 -1.78 4.57
C ARG A 136 -12.85 -1.52 6.07
N ARG A 137 -14.00 -1.18 6.63
CA ARG A 137 -14.18 -0.94 8.06
C ARG A 137 -13.91 -2.21 8.87
N GLN A 138 -14.38 -3.37 8.41
CA GLN A 138 -14.14 -4.68 9.04
C GLN A 138 -12.64 -5.02 9.05
N ALA A 139 -11.97 -4.87 7.91
CA ALA A 139 -10.55 -5.14 7.77
C ALA A 139 -9.71 -4.24 8.69
N LYS A 140 -10.02 -2.94 8.72
CA LYS A 140 -9.34 -2.00 9.63
C LYS A 140 -9.53 -2.33 11.10
N ARG A 141 -10.72 -2.78 11.52
CA ARG A 141 -10.96 -3.21 12.92
C ARG A 141 -10.11 -4.42 13.32
N LYS A 142 -9.76 -5.27 12.37
CA LYS A 142 -8.86 -6.41 12.57
C LYS A 142 -7.38 -6.08 12.37
N GLY A 143 -7.03 -4.81 12.18
CA GLY A 143 -5.65 -4.38 11.96
C GLY A 143 -5.09 -4.76 10.59
N LEU A 144 -5.93 -5.14 9.61
CA LEU A 144 -5.47 -5.51 8.28
C LEU A 144 -5.16 -4.26 7.44
N THR A 145 -4.06 -4.31 6.70
CA THR A 145 -3.72 -3.29 5.71
C THR A 145 -4.78 -3.22 4.62
N THR A 146 -5.18 -2.00 4.26
CA THR A 146 -6.18 -1.76 3.21
C THR A 146 -5.82 -0.60 2.29
N CYS A 147 -6.19 -0.74 1.02
CA CYS A 147 -6.07 0.32 0.01
C CYS A 147 -7.38 0.46 -0.77
N LEU A 148 -8.02 1.62 -0.68
CA LEU A 148 -9.25 1.91 -1.41
C LEU A 148 -8.92 2.80 -2.60
N ILE A 149 -9.19 2.31 -3.80
CA ILE A 149 -8.98 3.04 -5.04
C ILE A 149 -10.23 3.80 -5.43
N ARG A 150 -10.01 4.99 -6.01
CA ARG A 150 -11.06 5.83 -6.58
C ARG A 150 -10.71 6.11 -8.04
N ASP A 151 -11.72 6.11 -8.89
CA ASP A 151 -11.53 6.50 -10.28
C ASP A 151 -11.28 8.00 -10.39
N ALA A 152 -10.26 8.40 -11.15
CA ALA A 152 -9.89 9.80 -11.34
C ALA A 152 -10.83 10.56 -12.30
N GLY A 153 -11.93 9.94 -12.73
CA GLY A 153 -12.94 10.60 -13.57
C GLY A 153 -12.56 10.72 -15.06
N ARG A 154 -11.65 9.87 -15.57
CA ARG A 154 -11.30 9.81 -17.01
C ARG A 154 -12.21 8.86 -17.81
N THR A 155 -13.32 8.41 -17.21
CA THR A 155 -14.24 7.43 -17.82
C THR A 155 -15.70 7.78 -17.54
N GLN A 156 -16.64 6.97 -18.06
CA GLN A 156 -18.09 7.12 -17.96
C GLN A 156 -18.68 6.92 -16.53
N ILE A 157 -17.83 6.65 -15.53
CA ILE A 157 -18.23 6.51 -14.12
C ILE A 157 -18.07 7.86 -13.42
N GLU A 158 -18.96 8.19 -12.48
CA GLU A 158 -18.90 9.44 -11.72
C GLU A 158 -17.49 9.65 -11.12
N PRO A 159 -16.86 10.82 -11.34
CA PRO A 159 -15.55 11.12 -10.80
C PRO A 159 -15.46 10.90 -9.29
N GLY A 160 -14.39 10.26 -8.82
CA GLY A 160 -14.19 9.99 -7.39
C GLY A 160 -14.92 8.75 -6.85
N SER A 161 -15.64 8.02 -7.71
CA SER A 161 -16.25 6.73 -7.38
C SER A 161 -15.22 5.76 -6.84
N LYS A 162 -15.52 5.14 -5.70
CA LYS A 162 -14.74 4.02 -5.14
C LYS A 162 -14.84 2.84 -6.10
N THR A 163 -13.74 2.21 -6.47
CA THR A 163 -13.71 1.14 -7.51
C THR A 163 -13.28 -0.20 -6.95
N VAL A 164 -12.12 -0.26 -6.30
CA VAL A 164 -11.50 -1.49 -5.81
C VAL A 164 -10.97 -1.28 -4.41
N LEU A 165 -11.17 -2.27 -3.53
CA LEU A 165 -10.56 -2.35 -2.21
C LEU A 165 -9.55 -3.50 -2.20
N GLY A 166 -8.28 -3.19 -1.93
CA GLY A 166 -7.29 -4.18 -1.53
C GLY A 166 -7.32 -4.41 -0.01
N ILE A 167 -7.19 -5.67 0.40
CA ILE A 167 -7.05 -6.12 1.79
C ILE A 167 -5.85 -7.07 1.87
N GLY A 168 -4.93 -6.81 2.80
CA GLY A 168 -3.68 -7.55 2.96
C GLY A 168 -2.46 -6.85 2.32
N PRO A 169 -1.34 -7.58 2.14
CA PRO A 169 -1.17 -9.01 2.41
C PRO A 169 -1.32 -9.34 3.90
N ALA A 170 -1.92 -10.50 4.19
CA ALA A 170 -2.06 -11.04 5.55
C ALA A 170 -2.38 -12.54 5.47
N SER A 171 -2.44 -13.20 6.62
CA SER A 171 -2.80 -14.63 6.66
C SER A 171 -4.17 -14.88 6.03
N SER A 172 -4.28 -15.96 5.26
CA SER A 172 -5.49 -16.37 4.56
C SER A 172 -6.68 -16.49 5.50
N LYS A 173 -6.45 -17.04 6.70
CA LYS A 173 -7.46 -17.16 7.77
C LYS A 173 -8.06 -15.81 8.15
N SER A 174 -7.23 -14.82 8.50
CA SER A 174 -7.69 -13.50 8.95
C SER A 174 -8.45 -12.75 7.86
N ILE A 175 -8.03 -12.89 6.60
CA ILE A 175 -8.73 -12.29 5.46
C ILE A 175 -10.06 -13.00 5.20
N ASN A 176 -10.09 -14.34 5.26
CA ASN A 176 -11.28 -15.14 5.00
C ASN A 176 -12.41 -14.89 6.00
N GLU A 177 -12.09 -14.55 7.25
CA GLU A 177 -13.11 -14.12 8.23
C GLU A 177 -13.95 -12.91 7.78
N ILE A 178 -13.46 -12.15 6.78
CA ILE A 178 -14.15 -11.01 6.20
C ILE A 178 -14.65 -11.34 4.80
N THR A 179 -13.83 -11.97 3.96
CA THR A 179 -14.10 -12.02 2.50
C THR A 179 -14.62 -13.37 2.01
N ARG A 180 -14.69 -14.42 2.84
CA ARG A 180 -15.07 -15.78 2.39
C ARG A 180 -16.45 -15.87 1.75
N HIS A 181 -17.37 -15.00 2.13
CA HIS A 181 -18.74 -14.98 1.60
C HIS A 181 -18.84 -14.28 0.23
N LEU A 182 -17.77 -13.60 -0.20
CA LEU A 182 -17.74 -12.90 -1.48
C LEU A 182 -17.56 -13.88 -2.62
N LYS A 183 -18.20 -13.59 -3.76
CA LYS A 183 -18.02 -14.36 -4.99
C LYS A 183 -16.74 -13.90 -5.69
N LEU A 184 -16.08 -14.82 -6.41
CA LEU A 184 -15.01 -14.47 -7.34
C LEU A 184 -15.54 -13.54 -8.44
N TYR A 185 -14.69 -12.59 -8.89
CA TYR A 185 -15.05 -11.56 -9.88
C TYR A 185 -15.43 -12.18 -11.23
#